data_AF-A0A1S1Y7Y0-F1
#
_entry.id   AF-A0A1S1Y7Y0-F1
#
_cell.length_a   1.000
_cell.length_b   1.000
_cell.length_c   1.000
_cell.angle_alpha   90.00
_cell.angle_beta   90.00
_cell.angle_gamma   90.00
#
_symmetry.space_group_name_H-M   'P 1'
#
loop_
_entity.id
_entity.type
_entity.pdbx_description
1 polymer ?
#
loop_
_entity_poly.entity_id
_entity_poly.type
_entity_poly.pdbx_seq_one_letter_code
_entity_poly.pdbx_strand_id
1 'polypeptide(L)'
;MKAKQTVWAFSLIAAFAAAAHAQPGENESYGETVGRKLSSGLANIATASLEIPKNIILVNNQSNVVYGFVGGTFKGLINMGARMGVGVLDLISAPIPTQPIVRPVYVWDDFNADTTYGKAFKPTPNP
;
A
#
# COMPACT_ATOMS: atom_id res chain seq x y z
N MET A 1 -26.57 -12.35 -21.26
CA MET A 1 -25.72 -11.19 -20.89
C MET A 1 -25.26 -11.22 -19.43
N LYS A 2 -26.15 -11.46 -18.45
CA LYS A 2 -25.77 -11.45 -17.01
C LYS A 2 -24.68 -12.46 -16.63
N ALA A 3 -24.77 -13.72 -17.08
CA ALA A 3 -23.78 -14.76 -16.75
C ALA A 3 -22.36 -14.45 -17.25
N LYS A 4 -22.22 -13.81 -18.42
CA LYS A 4 -20.92 -13.36 -18.91
C LYS A 4 -20.38 -12.28 -17.95
N GLN A 5 -21.16 -11.24 -17.67
CA GLN A 5 -20.77 -10.16 -16.75
C GLN A 5 -20.35 -10.67 -15.36
N THR A 6 -21.01 -11.71 -14.83
CA THR A 6 -20.62 -12.32 -13.56
C THR A 6 -19.25 -13.01 -13.66
N VAL A 7 -18.97 -13.74 -14.73
CA VAL A 7 -17.66 -14.36 -14.97
C VAL A 7 -16.55 -13.31 -15.09
N TRP A 8 -16.77 -12.23 -15.84
CA TRP A 8 -15.80 -11.14 -15.96
C TRP A 8 -15.51 -10.47 -14.62
N ALA A 9 -16.54 -10.24 -13.79
CA ALA A 9 -16.37 -9.65 -12.47
C ALA A 9 -15.54 -10.56 -11.54
N PHE A 10 -15.80 -11.87 -11.52
CA PHE A 10 -15.01 -12.80 -10.71
C PHE A 10 -13.55 -12.89 -11.16
N SER A 11 -13.29 -12.87 -12.48
CA SER A 11 -11.92 -12.86 -13.01
C SER A 11 -11.15 -11.59 -12.63
N LEU A 12 -11.80 -10.42 -12.66
CA LEU A 12 -11.18 -9.17 -12.24
C LEU A 12 -10.85 -9.15 -10.74
N ILE A 13 -11.74 -9.69 -9.90
CA ILE A 13 -11.51 -9.79 -8.45
C ILE A 13 -10.35 -10.75 -8.17
N ALA A 14 -10.30 -11.92 -8.84
CA ALA A 14 -9.21 -12.88 -8.67
C ALA A 14 -7.86 -12.31 -9.14
N ALA A 15 -7.84 -11.57 -10.26
CA ALA A 15 -6.63 -10.90 -10.74
C ALA A 15 -6.16 -9.79 -9.77
N PHE A 16 -7.09 -9.01 -9.22
CA PHE A 16 -6.77 -8.01 -8.21
C PHE A 16 -6.21 -8.65 -6.93
N ALA A 17 -6.80 -9.74 -6.45
CA ALA A 17 -6.33 -10.47 -5.27
C ALA A 17 -4.91 -11.03 -5.47
N ALA A 18 -4.59 -11.60 -6.64
CA ALA A 18 -3.24 -12.07 -6.94
C ALA A 18 -2.21 -10.92 -6.96
N ALA A 19 -2.59 -9.76 -7.52
CA ALA A 19 -1.74 -8.58 -7.59
C ALA A 19 -1.54 -7.89 -6.22
N ALA A 20 -2.52 -8.00 -5.32
CA ALA A 20 -2.52 -7.44 -3.97
C ALA A 20 -1.53 -8.10 -3.00
N HIS A 21 -0.83 -9.16 -3.43
CA HIS A 21 0.20 -9.86 -2.66
C HIS A 21 1.60 -9.73 -3.26
N ALA A 22 1.78 -8.92 -4.32
CA ALA A 22 3.10 -8.73 -4.93
C ALA A 22 4.05 -8.01 -3.95
N GLN A 23 4.98 -8.76 -3.36
CA GLN A 23 5.99 -8.26 -2.45
C GLN A 23 7.27 -7.89 -3.20
N PRO A 24 7.94 -6.78 -2.82
CA PRO A 24 9.17 -6.33 -3.46
C PRO A 24 10.31 -7.32 -3.21
N GLY A 25 10.73 -8.02 -4.26
CA GLY A 25 11.90 -8.93 -4.23
C GLY A 25 13.23 -8.21 -4.47
N GLU A 26 14.34 -8.81 -4.02
CA GLU A 26 15.69 -8.28 -4.30
C GLU A 26 16.03 -8.30 -5.80
N ASN A 27 15.50 -9.32 -6.52
CA ASN A 27 15.72 -9.59 -7.94
C ASN A 27 14.42 -9.52 -8.76
N GLU A 28 13.60 -8.48 -8.57
CA GLU A 28 12.43 -8.28 -9.45
C GLU A 28 12.89 -7.99 -10.88
N SER A 29 12.28 -8.68 -11.83
CA SER A 29 12.37 -8.30 -13.24
C SER A 29 11.71 -6.93 -13.47
N TYR A 30 12.02 -6.30 -14.61
CA TYR A 30 11.41 -5.02 -14.98
C TYR A 30 9.87 -5.12 -15.01
N GLY A 31 9.33 -6.18 -15.62
CA GLY A 31 7.89 -6.40 -15.71
C GLY A 31 7.23 -6.56 -14.35
N GLU A 32 7.86 -7.29 -13.43
CA GLU A 32 7.38 -7.44 -12.04
C GLU A 32 7.43 -6.11 -11.29
N THR A 33 8.48 -5.31 -11.49
CA THR A 33 8.60 -3.98 -10.88
C THR A 33 7.47 -3.06 -11.33
N VAL A 34 7.22 -2.98 -12.65
CA VAL A 34 6.12 -2.18 -13.22
C VAL A 34 4.78 -2.69 -12.72
N GLY A 35 4.55 -4.01 -12.78
CA GLY A 35 3.31 -4.64 -12.33
C GLY A 35 3.02 -4.37 -10.87
N ARG A 36 4.03 -4.51 -10.00
CA ARG A 36 3.94 -4.19 -8.57
C ARG A 36 3.62 -2.72 -8.35
N LYS A 37 4.25 -1.78 -9.06
CA LYS A 37 3.94 -0.34 -8.89
C LYS A 37 2.52 -0.01 -9.31
N LEU A 38 2.03 -0.63 -10.38
CA LEU A 38 0.64 -0.45 -10.80
C LEU A 38 -0.34 -1.03 -9.76
N SER A 39 -0.09 -2.25 -9.27
CA SER A 39 -0.95 -2.88 -8.28
C SER A 39 -0.89 -2.20 -6.92
N SER A 40 0.31 -1.89 -6.42
CA SER A 40 0.52 -1.16 -5.16
C SER A 40 -0.05 0.25 -5.25
N GLY A 41 0.08 0.92 -6.39
CA GLY A 41 -0.48 2.25 -6.61
C GLY A 41 -2.00 2.26 -6.51
N LEU A 42 -2.68 1.37 -7.25
CA LEU A 42 -4.13 1.23 -7.18
C LEU A 42 -4.61 0.80 -5.79
N ALA A 43 -3.95 -0.18 -5.19
CA ALA A 43 -4.27 -0.67 -3.86
C ALA A 43 -4.15 0.43 -2.81
N ASN A 44 -3.02 1.14 -2.78
CA ASN A 44 -2.77 2.21 -1.81
C ASN A 44 -3.78 3.34 -1.92
N ILE A 45 -4.22 3.70 -3.13
CA ILE A 45 -5.30 4.68 -3.32
C ILE A 45 -6.63 4.11 -2.81
N ALA A 46 -6.99 2.89 -3.24
CA ALA A 46 -8.29 2.30 -2.96
C ALA A 46 -8.51 2.01 -1.47
N THR A 47 -7.45 1.70 -0.73
CA THR A 47 -7.55 1.24 0.67
C THR A 47 -6.84 2.13 1.66
N ALA A 48 -6.44 3.34 1.26
CA ALA A 48 -5.80 4.30 2.15
C ALA A 48 -6.62 4.55 3.42
N SER A 49 -7.95 4.51 3.35
CA SER A 49 -8.84 4.77 4.49
C SER A 49 -8.66 3.78 5.64
N LEU A 50 -8.15 2.57 5.38
CA LEU A 50 -7.84 1.58 6.40
C LEU A 50 -6.70 2.00 7.33
N GLU A 51 -5.91 3.01 6.96
CA GLU A 51 -4.92 3.63 7.86
C GLU A 51 -5.59 4.29 9.09
N ILE A 52 -6.83 4.76 8.98
CA ILE A 52 -7.54 5.38 10.11
C ILE A 52 -7.78 4.36 11.24
N PRO A 53 -8.55 3.28 11.04
CA PRO A 53 -8.78 2.30 12.10
C PRO A 53 -7.47 1.64 12.56
N LYS A 54 -6.52 1.40 11.64
CA LYS A 54 -5.19 0.89 11.97
C LYS A 54 -4.48 1.77 13.01
N ASN A 55 -4.33 3.07 12.73
CA ASN A 55 -3.61 3.97 13.63
C ASN A 55 -4.36 4.24 14.94
N ILE A 56 -5.71 4.16 14.95
CA ILE A 56 -6.49 4.18 16.20
C ILE A 56 -6.10 3.01 17.11
N ILE A 57 -6.03 1.79 16.57
CA ILE A 57 -5.65 0.60 17.34
C ILE A 57 -4.21 0.72 17.84
N LEU A 58 -3.28 1.13 16.97
CA LEU A 58 -1.85 1.28 17.33
C LEU A 58 -1.64 2.30 18.44
N VAL A 59 -2.22 3.50 18.31
CA VAL A 59 -2.06 4.56 19.32
C VAL A 59 -2.79 4.19 20.60
N ASN A 60 -3.96 3.54 20.52
CA ASN A 60 -4.66 3.03 21.70
C ASN A 60 -3.80 2.04 22.49
N ASN A 61 -3.15 1.10 21.81
CA ASN A 61 -2.25 0.11 22.45
C ASN A 61 -1.02 0.74 23.12
N GLN A 62 -0.62 1.93 22.70
CA GLN A 62 0.51 2.69 23.26
C GLN A 62 0.09 3.68 24.36
N SER A 63 -1.20 3.99 24.46
CA SER A 63 -1.71 5.05 25.34
C SER A 63 -3.01 4.65 26.04
N ASN A 64 -4.16 5.15 25.57
CA ASN A 64 -5.50 4.83 26.06
C ASN A 64 -6.55 5.15 24.98
N VAL A 65 -7.82 4.83 25.24
CA VAL A 65 -8.89 4.92 24.24
C VAL A 65 -9.15 6.35 23.74
N VAL A 66 -9.09 7.35 24.61
CA VAL A 66 -9.38 8.75 24.23
C VAL A 66 -8.25 9.30 23.35
N TYR A 67 -7.00 9.11 23.77
CA TYR A 67 -5.84 9.51 22.98
C TYR A 67 -5.65 8.64 21.73
N GLY A 68 -6.00 7.37 21.79
CA GLY A 68 -6.02 6.44 20.67
C GLY A 68 -7.00 6.86 19.59
N PHE A 69 -8.22 7.25 19.98
CA PHE A 69 -9.20 7.75 19.01
C PHE A 69 -8.76 9.06 18.37
N VAL A 70 -8.39 10.08 19.17
CA VAL A 70 -8.03 11.41 18.63
C VAL A 70 -6.70 11.37 17.89
N GLY A 71 -5.64 10.92 18.58
CA GLY A 71 -4.28 10.85 18.03
C GLY A 71 -4.14 9.82 16.93
N GLY A 72 -4.77 8.66 17.06
CA GLY A 72 -4.78 7.64 16.02
C GLY A 72 -5.59 8.03 14.79
N THR A 73 -6.71 8.75 14.94
CA THR A 73 -7.42 9.30 13.77
C THR A 73 -6.56 10.31 13.03
N PHE A 74 -5.93 11.26 13.76
CA PHE A 74 -5.05 12.26 13.13
C PHE A 74 -3.86 11.62 12.42
N LYS A 75 -3.15 10.70 13.08
CA LYS A 75 -2.04 9.92 12.49
C LYS A 75 -2.52 9.11 11.27
N GLY A 76 -3.70 8.50 11.38
CA GLY A 76 -4.33 7.74 10.30
C GLY A 76 -4.68 8.59 9.09
N LEU A 77 -5.17 9.82 9.26
CA LEU A 77 -5.45 10.74 8.16
C LEU A 77 -4.17 11.15 7.41
N ILE A 78 -3.08 11.39 8.13
CA ILE A 78 -1.76 11.69 7.52
C ILE A 78 -1.30 10.48 6.70
N ASN A 79 -1.34 9.28 7.28
CA ASN A 79 -0.93 8.06 6.58
C ASN A 79 -1.83 7.73 5.38
N MET A 80 -3.14 7.99 5.49
CA MET A 80 -4.08 7.88 4.39
C MET A 80 -3.69 8.82 3.24
N GLY A 81 -3.45 10.11 3.54
CA GLY A 81 -3.03 11.10 2.56
C GLY A 81 -1.71 10.71 1.87
N ALA A 82 -0.74 10.28 2.65
CA ALA A 82 0.57 9.88 2.13
C ALA A 82 0.50 8.59 1.29
N ARG A 83 -0.31 7.59 1.66
CA ARG A 83 -0.56 6.40 0.82
C ARG A 83 -1.21 6.75 -0.50
N MET A 84 -2.21 7.64 -0.52
CA MET A 84 -2.82 8.10 -1.77
C MET A 84 -1.78 8.82 -2.64
N GLY A 85 -0.98 9.71 -2.06
CA GLY A 85 0.07 10.43 -2.78
C GLY A 85 1.12 9.50 -3.38
N VAL A 86 1.61 8.54 -2.59
CA VAL A 86 2.54 7.52 -3.08
C VAL A 86 1.89 6.63 -4.13
N GLY A 87 0.62 6.29 -3.98
CA GLY A 87 -0.08 5.49 -4.98
C GLY A 87 -0.19 6.21 -6.34
N VAL A 88 -0.47 7.50 -6.34
CA VAL A 88 -0.45 8.33 -7.56
C VAL A 88 0.96 8.37 -8.16
N LEU A 89 1.99 8.56 -7.33
CA LEU A 89 3.38 8.55 -7.78
C LEU A 89 3.78 7.20 -8.37
N ASP A 90 3.38 6.08 -7.77
CA ASP A 90 3.66 4.74 -8.26
C ASP A 90 3.01 4.49 -9.63
N LEU A 91 1.79 5.00 -9.86
CA LEU A 91 1.11 4.91 -11.15
C LEU A 91 1.82 5.72 -12.25
N ILE A 92 2.16 6.98 -11.95
CA ILE A 92 2.83 7.87 -12.92
C ILE A 92 4.25 7.40 -13.21
N SER A 93 4.96 6.95 -12.18
CA SER A 93 6.34 6.50 -12.28
C SER A 93 6.47 4.99 -12.52
N ALA A 94 5.39 4.27 -12.82
CA ALA A 94 5.41 2.82 -13.00
C ALA A 94 6.50 2.32 -13.97
N PRO A 95 6.77 2.99 -15.12
CA PRO A 95 7.85 2.58 -16.02
C PRO A 95 9.26 2.78 -15.46
N ILE A 96 9.42 3.53 -14.37
CA ILE A 96 10.70 3.84 -13.74
C ILE A 96 10.92 2.84 -12.59
N PRO A 97 12.00 2.04 -12.63
CA PRO A 97 12.28 1.05 -11.60
C PRO A 97 12.76 1.74 -10.32
N THR A 98 11.85 1.88 -9.35
CA THR A 98 12.13 2.43 -8.01
C THR A 98 11.75 1.43 -6.93
N GLN A 99 12.32 1.60 -5.75
CA GLN A 99 11.87 0.84 -4.58
C GLN A 99 10.50 1.37 -4.09
N PRO A 100 9.72 0.54 -3.39
CA PRO A 100 8.53 1.01 -2.70
C PRO A 100 8.88 2.10 -1.69
N ILE A 101 8.17 3.22 -1.76
CA ILE A 101 8.34 4.36 -0.85
C ILE A 101 7.64 4.07 0.49
N VAL A 102 6.48 3.43 0.46
CA VAL A 102 5.69 3.11 1.65
C VAL A 102 6.00 1.69 2.13
N ARG A 103 6.18 1.54 3.44
CA ARG A 103 6.29 0.24 4.10
C ARG A 103 5.34 0.18 5.31
N PRO A 104 4.53 -0.89 5.46
CA PRO A 104 4.38 -2.01 4.53
C PRO A 104 3.73 -1.60 3.20
N VAL A 105 4.02 -2.34 2.12
CA VAL A 105 3.62 -1.99 0.73
C VAL A 105 2.12 -1.84 0.63
N TYR A 106 1.38 -2.79 1.20
CA TYR A 106 -0.07 -2.70 1.37
C TYR A 106 -0.42 -2.46 2.83
N VAL A 107 -1.56 -1.80 3.07
CA VAL A 107 -2.00 -1.48 4.44
C VAL A 107 -2.33 -2.74 5.25
N TRP A 108 -2.72 -3.82 4.57
CA TRP A 108 -3.08 -5.09 5.18
C TRP A 108 -1.92 -6.06 5.42
N ASP A 109 -0.74 -5.81 4.85
CA ASP A 109 0.40 -6.72 5.02
C ASP A 109 0.84 -6.78 6.49
N ASP A 110 0.79 -5.64 7.18
CA ASP A 110 1.03 -5.57 8.61
C ASP A 110 0.19 -4.46 9.25
N PHE A 111 -0.92 -4.89 9.88
CA PHE A 111 -1.80 -4.00 10.63
C PHE A 111 -1.25 -3.61 12.02
N ASN A 112 -0.23 -4.32 12.51
CA ASN A 112 0.35 -4.10 13.84
C ASN A 112 1.63 -3.22 13.78
N ALA A 113 2.18 -2.98 12.59
CA ALA A 113 3.31 -2.09 12.39
C ALA A 113 2.89 -0.68 11.96
N ASP A 114 3.63 0.33 12.39
CA ASP A 114 3.48 1.69 11.90
C ASP A 114 3.85 1.81 10.42
N THR A 115 3.13 2.66 9.71
CA THR A 115 3.44 2.97 8.31
C THR A 115 4.64 3.93 8.25
N THR A 116 5.66 3.54 7.48
CA THR A 116 6.93 4.24 7.33
C THR A 116 7.18 4.59 5.87
N TYR A 117 7.98 5.65 5.65
CA TYR A 117 8.28 6.18 4.32
C TYR A 117 9.79 6.19 4.12
N GLY A 118 10.26 5.39 3.16
CA GLY A 118 11.67 5.18 2.86
C GLY A 118 12.17 5.96 1.66
N LYS A 119 13.46 5.80 1.35
CA LYS A 119 14.08 6.36 0.15
C LYS A 119 13.54 5.64 -1.10
N ALA A 120 13.20 6.41 -2.14
CA ALA A 120 12.71 5.86 -3.41
C ALA A 120 13.79 5.15 -4.25
N PHE A 121 15.07 5.53 -4.08
CA PHE A 121 16.20 5.01 -4.85
C PHE A 121 16.98 3.98 -4.04
N LYS A 122 17.41 2.88 -4.68
CA LYS A 122 18.40 1.97 -4.08
C LYS A 122 19.68 2.79 -3.84
N PRO A 123 20.23 2.89 -2.62
CA PRO A 123 21.64 3.22 -2.48
C PRO A 123 22.42 2.15 -3.26
N THR A 124 23.40 2.54 -4.07
CA THR A 124 24.36 1.58 -4.63
C THR A 124 24.92 0.72 -3.48
N PRO A 125 25.06 -0.61 -3.65
CA PRO A 125 25.84 -1.40 -2.69
C PRO A 125 27.19 -0.69 -2.52
N ASN A 126 27.58 -0.46 -1.27
CA ASN A 126 28.95 -0.02 -1.00
C ASN A 126 29.87 -1.13 -1.53
N PRO A 127 30.89 -0.83 -2.35
CA PRO A 127 31.79 -1.84 -2.90
C PRO A 127 32.49 -2.64 -1.80
#